data_AF-A0A645I8Q2-F1
#
_entry.id   AF-A0A645I8Q2-F1
#
_cell.length_a   1.000
_cell.length_b   1.000
_cell.length_c   1.000
_cell.angle_alpha   90.00
_cell.angle_beta   90.00
_cell.angle_gamma   90.00
#
_symmetry.space_group_name_H-M   'P 1'
#
loop_
_entity.id
_entity.type
_entity.pdbx_description
1 polymer ?
#
loop_
_entity_poly.entity_id
_entity_poly.type
_entity_poly.pdbx_seq_one_letter_code
_entity_poly.pdbx_strand_id
1 'polypeptide(L)'
;MLSIFAGAPLSQTIYAMILMMMLTSKTTPENPMLCSHLAMGLFGGVILMVAALYQGKIGVLACDMFGTTNKGFGNAITVVGIVETVALFATIFAAMAI
;
A
#
# COMPACT_ATOMS: atom_id res chain seq x y z
N MET A 1 10.17 17.86 -9.28
CA MET A 1 10.11 16.51 -9.87
C MET A 1 10.24 15.41 -8.83
N LEU A 2 11.15 15.52 -7.85
CA LEU A 2 11.32 14.53 -6.77
C LEU A 2 10.17 14.46 -5.74
N SER A 3 9.34 15.52 -5.64
CA SER A 3 8.19 15.58 -4.73
C SER A 3 7.14 14.49 -4.97
N ILE A 4 7.10 13.88 -6.16
CA ILE A 4 6.19 12.77 -6.46
C ILE A 4 6.42 11.56 -5.55
N PHE A 5 7.66 11.33 -5.13
CA PHE A 5 8.00 10.21 -4.24
C PHE A 5 7.50 10.41 -2.80
N ALA A 6 7.30 11.67 -2.38
CA ALA A 6 6.67 11.96 -1.09
C ALA A 6 5.16 11.65 -1.11
N GLY A 7 4.52 11.76 -2.28
CA GLY A 7 3.11 11.45 -2.46
C GLY A 7 2.81 9.97 -2.69
N ALA A 8 3.79 9.18 -3.16
CA ALA A 8 3.58 7.77 -3.48
C ALA A 8 2.96 6.94 -2.32
N PRO A 9 3.38 7.09 -1.05
CA PRO A 9 2.80 6.32 0.05
C PRO A 9 1.32 6.63 0.36
N LEU A 10 0.77 7.74 -0.15
CA LEU A 10 -0.62 8.14 0.14
C LEU A 10 -1.64 7.14 -0.42
N SER A 11 -1.30 6.41 -1.50
CA SER A 11 -2.16 5.37 -2.07
C SER A 11 -2.50 4.28 -1.05
N GLN A 12 -1.55 3.92 -0.18
CA GLN A 12 -1.73 2.88 0.84
C GLN A 12 -2.81 3.27 1.87
N THR A 13 -2.89 4.56 2.21
CA THR A 13 -3.94 5.08 3.08
C THR A 13 -5.32 4.98 2.41
N ILE A 14 -5.39 5.25 1.10
CA ILE A 14 -6.64 5.11 0.33
C ILE A 14 -7.07 3.64 0.27
N TYR A 15 -6.15 2.72 0.01
CA TYR A 15 -6.43 1.29 -0.02
C TYR A 15 -6.88 0.75 1.35
N ALA A 16 -6.25 1.20 2.44
CA ALA A 16 -6.64 0.86 3.79
C ALA A 16 -8.06 1.36 4.11
N MET A 17 -8.39 2.59 3.70
CA MET A 17 -9.75 3.15 3.85
C MET A 17 -10.78 2.33 3.08
N ILE A 18 -10.49 1.91 1.84
CA ILE A 18 -11.38 1.07 1.03
C ILE A 18 -11.60 -0.28 1.74
N LEU A 19 -10.53 -0.94 2.18
CA LEU A 19 -10.62 -2.21 2.89
C LEU A 19 -11.46 -2.08 4.18
N MET A 20 -11.28 -0.99 4.93
CA MET A 20 -12.06 -0.68 6.12
C MET A 20 -13.55 -0.52 5.81
N MET A 21 -13.90 0.21 4.74
CA MET A 21 -15.30 0.39 4.34
C MET A 21 -15.95 -0.95 3.96
N MET A 22 -15.22 -1.81 3.24
CA MET A 22 -15.71 -3.14 2.86
C MET A 22 -15.90 -4.05 4.08
N LEU A 23 -14.96 -4.07 5.01
CA LEU A 23 -15.07 -4.82 6.27
C LEU A 23 -16.30 -4.34 7.08
N THR A 24 -16.40 -3.04 7.32
CA THR A 24 -17.50 -2.45 8.11
C THR A 24 -18.88 -2.74 7.51
N SER A 25 -18.98 -2.85 6.18
CA SER A 25 -20.24 -3.19 5.52
C SER A 25 -20.65 -4.67 5.64
N LYS A 26 -19.71 -5.58 5.91
CA LYS A 26 -19.92 -7.04 5.94
C LYS A 26 -19.85 -7.66 7.33
N THR A 27 -19.27 -6.95 8.29
CA THR A 27 -19.08 -7.46 9.65
C THR A 27 -20.29 -7.17 10.54
N THR A 28 -20.92 -8.22 11.06
CA THR A 28 -21.95 -8.15 12.11
C THR A 28 -21.53 -9.00 13.31
N PRO A 29 -22.04 -8.74 14.53
CA PRO A 29 -21.67 -9.51 15.72
C PRO A 29 -21.98 -11.01 15.61
N GLU A 30 -22.97 -11.38 14.81
CA GLU A 30 -23.41 -12.76 14.59
C GLU A 30 -22.66 -13.45 13.44
N ASN A 31 -21.76 -12.74 12.75
CA ASN A 31 -21.06 -13.27 11.60
C ASN A 31 -20.07 -14.38 12.02
N PRO A 32 -20.22 -15.63 11.55
CA PRO A 32 -19.30 -16.72 11.89
C PRO A 32 -17.87 -16.47 11.39
N MET A 33 -17.68 -15.54 10.45
CA MET A 33 -16.39 -15.14 9.88
C MET A 33 -15.77 -13.91 10.58
N LEU A 34 -16.26 -13.49 11.75
CA LEU A 34 -15.74 -12.32 12.47
C LEU A 34 -14.21 -12.38 12.71
N CYS A 35 -13.68 -13.55 13.05
CA CYS A 35 -12.23 -13.74 13.24
C CYS A 35 -11.44 -13.55 11.94
N SER A 36 -11.98 -13.97 10.79
CA SER A 36 -11.29 -13.77 9.50
C SER A 36 -11.38 -12.32 9.05
N HIS A 37 -12.48 -11.62 9.33
CA HIS A 37 -12.59 -10.17 9.09
C HIS A 37 -11.55 -9.38 9.90
N LEU A 38 -11.38 -9.71 11.19
CA LEU A 38 -10.34 -9.11 12.03
C LEU A 38 -8.94 -9.40 11.49
N ALA A 39 -8.66 -10.66 11.11
CA ALA A 39 -7.38 -11.05 10.54
C ALA A 39 -7.10 -10.29 9.23
N MET A 40 -8.08 -10.16 8.35
CA MET A 40 -7.92 -9.44 7.08
C MET A 40 -7.72 -7.94 7.29
N GLY A 41 -8.39 -7.32 8.26
CA GLY A 41 -8.13 -5.93 8.64
C GLY A 41 -6.71 -5.73 9.17
N LEU A 42 -6.25 -6.60 10.07
CA LEU A 42 -4.93 -6.49 10.69
C LEU A 42 -3.80 -6.80 9.70
N PHE A 43 -3.81 -7.98 9.08
CA PHE A 43 -2.76 -8.38 8.14
C PHE A 43 -2.79 -7.56 6.85
N GLY A 44 -3.97 -7.21 6.35
CA GLY A 44 -4.12 -6.28 5.22
C GLY A 44 -3.49 -4.92 5.54
N GLY A 45 -3.77 -4.36 6.72
CA GLY A 45 -3.16 -3.12 7.18
C GLY A 45 -1.63 -3.20 7.31
N VAL A 46 -1.09 -4.30 7.83
CA VAL A 46 0.37 -4.51 7.94
C VAL A 46 1.03 -4.56 6.57
N ILE A 47 0.43 -5.24 5.59
CA ILE A 47 1.00 -5.30 4.23
C ILE A 47 1.03 -3.91 3.59
N LEU A 48 -0.03 -3.12 3.74
CA LEU A 48 -0.09 -1.75 3.24
C LEU A 48 0.92 -0.83 3.94
N MET A 49 1.12 -0.99 5.25
CA MET A 49 2.18 -0.28 5.98
C MET A 49 3.56 -0.62 5.41
N VAL A 50 3.84 -1.89 5.17
CA VAL A 50 5.11 -2.33 4.59
C VAL A 50 5.29 -1.73 3.19
N ALA A 51 4.27 -1.74 2.34
CA ALA A 51 4.30 -1.13 1.02
C ALA A 51 4.63 0.38 1.09
N ALA A 52 3.97 1.12 1.99
CA ALA A 52 4.22 2.54 2.20
C ALA A 52 5.68 2.82 2.60
N LEU A 53 6.23 1.99 3.50
CA LEU A 53 7.63 2.10 3.93
C LEU A 53 8.61 1.85 2.77
N TYR A 54 8.34 0.87 1.91
CA TYR A 54 9.18 0.61 0.73
C TYR A 54 9.09 1.73 -0.31
N GLN A 55 7.91 2.27 -0.57
CA GLN A 55 7.74 3.42 -1.46
C GLN A 55 8.52 4.64 -0.94
N GLY A 56 8.47 4.90 0.37
CA GLY A 56 9.27 5.95 1.01
C GLY A 56 10.78 5.73 0.87
N LYS A 57 11.26 4.49 1.10
CA LYS A 57 12.67 4.12 0.91
C LYS A 57 13.14 4.31 -0.53
N ILE A 58 12.34 3.90 -1.51
CA ILE A 58 12.64 4.11 -2.94
C ILE A 58 12.72 5.61 -3.23
N GLY A 59 11.84 6.42 -2.64
CA GLY A 59 11.86 7.87 -2.77
C GLY A 59 13.17 8.51 -2.29
N VAL A 60 13.65 8.13 -1.10
CA VAL A 60 14.92 8.63 -0.56
C VAL A 60 16.09 8.26 -1.47
N LEU A 61 16.16 7.00 -1.92
CA LEU A 61 17.21 6.53 -2.83
C LEU A 61 17.15 7.24 -4.20
N ALA A 62 15.94 7.50 -4.70
CA ALA A 62 15.74 8.23 -5.94
C ALA A 62 16.22 9.68 -5.85
N CYS A 63 15.97 10.34 -4.71
CA CYS A 63 16.47 11.69 -4.45
C CYS A 63 18.00 11.73 -4.43
N ASP A 64 18.65 10.77 -3.77
CA ASP A 64 20.11 10.69 -3.67
C ASP A 64 20.77 10.41 -5.03
N MET A 65 20.26 9.40 -5.77
CA MET A 65 20.76 9.09 -7.12
C MET A 65 20.55 10.25 -8.10
N PHE A 66 19.39 10.90 -8.07
CA PHE A 66 19.10 12.00 -8.98
C PHE A 66 19.89 13.26 -8.61
N GLY A 67 20.09 13.55 -7.33
CA GLY A 67 20.89 14.68 -6.87
C GLY A 67 22.37 14.58 -7.26
N THR A 68 22.92 13.35 -7.28
CA THR A 68 24.33 13.12 -7.62
C THR A 68 24.56 12.90 -9.12
N THR A 69 23.67 12.19 -9.81
CA THR A 69 23.90 11.75 -11.20
C THR A 69 22.92 12.34 -12.22
N ASN A 70 21.83 12.98 -11.78
CA ASN A 70 20.68 13.37 -12.61
C ASN A 70 20.08 12.23 -13.45
N LYS A 71 20.29 10.98 -13.05
CA LYS A 71 19.81 9.76 -13.75
C LYS A 71 18.99 8.90 -12.80
N GLY A 72 18.31 7.90 -13.35
CA GLY A 72 17.61 6.86 -12.55
C GLY A 72 16.20 7.23 -12.07
N PHE A 73 15.72 8.46 -12.29
CA PHE A 73 14.36 8.87 -11.90
C PHE A 73 13.27 7.97 -12.50
N GLY A 74 13.33 7.68 -13.80
CA GLY A 74 12.36 6.81 -14.47
C GLY A 74 12.33 5.40 -13.87
N ASN A 75 13.50 4.81 -13.63
CA ASN A 75 13.60 3.48 -13.01
C ASN A 75 13.02 3.48 -11.60
N ALA A 76 13.26 4.53 -10.81
CA ALA A 76 12.68 4.65 -9.47
C ALA A 76 11.14 4.70 -9.51
N ILE A 77 10.53 5.42 -10.46
CA ILE A 77 9.08 5.42 -10.66
C ILE A 77 8.57 4.03 -11.04
N THR A 78 9.27 3.31 -11.92
CA THR A 78 8.91 1.93 -12.27
C THR A 78 8.92 1.02 -11.03
N VAL A 79 9.94 1.12 -10.17
CA VAL A 79 10.01 0.31 -8.94
C VAL A 79 8.90 0.69 -7.96
N VAL A 80 8.58 1.97 -7.79
CA VAL A 80 7.41 2.42 -7.01
C VAL A 80 6.12 1.79 -7.56
N GLY A 81 5.94 1.77 -8.89
CA GLY A 81 4.79 1.14 -9.55
C GLY A 81 4.70 -0.37 -9.30
N ILE A 82 5.83 -1.07 -9.20
CA ILE A 82 5.84 -2.49 -8.84
C ILE A 82 5.39 -2.69 -7.39
N VAL A 83 5.84 -1.84 -6.46
CA VAL A 83 5.35 -1.91 -5.06
C VAL A 83 3.85 -1.62 -4.99
N GLU A 84 3.36 -0.69 -5.81
CA GLU A 84 1.94 -0.35 -5.90
C GLU A 84 1.08 -1.54 -6.33
N THR A 85 1.50 -2.32 -7.33
CA THR A 85 0.72 -3.49 -7.79
C THR A 85 0.63 -4.58 -6.73
N VAL A 86 1.70 -4.79 -5.94
CA VAL A 86 1.69 -5.72 -4.82
C VAL A 86 0.69 -5.28 -3.75
N ALA A 87 0.65 -3.99 -3.42
CA ALA A 87 -0.28 -3.44 -2.45
C ALA A 87 -1.75 -3.55 -2.92
N LEU A 88 -2.01 -3.26 -4.19
CA LEU A 88 -3.32 -3.45 -4.80
C LEU A 88 -3.78 -4.89 -4.72
N PHE A 89 -2.93 -5.86 -5.07
CA PHE A 89 -3.27 -7.26 -4.96
C PHE A 89 -3.56 -7.69 -3.52
N ALA A 90 -2.76 -7.23 -2.55
CA ALA A 90 -3.02 -7.52 -1.15
C ALA A 90 -4.40 -6.99 -0.70
N THR A 91 -4.76 -5.78 -1.13
CA THR A 91 -6.07 -5.17 -0.82
C THR A 91 -7.22 -5.96 -1.43
N ILE A 92 -7.11 -6.33 -2.72
CA ILE A 92 -8.14 -7.08 -3.41
C ILE A 92 -8.29 -8.49 -2.85
N PHE A 93 -7.19 -9.19 -2.53
CA PHE A 93 -7.25 -10.52 -1.93
C PHE A 93 -7.86 -10.49 -0.53
N ALA A 94 -7.52 -9.48 0.28
CA ALA A 94 -8.19 -9.27 1.56
C ALA A 94 -9.68 -9.01 1.38
N ALA A 95 -10.07 -8.18 0.41
CA ALA A 95 -11.46 -7.88 0.09
C ALA A 95 -12.27 -9.08 -0.43
N MET A 96 -11.62 -10.04 -1.10
CA MET A 96 -12.25 -11.28 -1.57
C MET A 96 -12.46 -12.30 -0.45
N ALA A 97 -11.66 -12.22 0.61
CA ALA A 97 -11.68 -13.16 1.73
C ALA A 97 -12.57 -12.72 2.90
N ILE A 98 -13.23 -11.55 2.77
CA ILE A 98 -14.20 -10.99 3.71
C ILE A 98 -15.63 -11.15 3.19
#